data_AF-A0A850BYB3-F1
#
_entry.id   AF-A0A850BYB3-F1
#
_cell.length_a   1.000
_cell.length_b   1.000
_cell.length_c   1.000
_cell.angle_alpha   90.00
_cell.angle_beta   90.00
_cell.angle_gamma   90.00
#
_symmetry.space_group_name_H-M   'P 1'
#
loop_
_entity.id
_entity.type
_entity.pdbx_description
1 polymer ?
#
loop_
_entity_poly.entity_id
_entity_poly.type
_entity_poly.pdbx_seq_one_letter_code
_entity_poly.pdbx_strand_id
1 'polypeptide(L)' 'TVAVPVTVAASAEHRFLADLQLRPVLAELGASLPVPSLTLREKELGDLDALIATWTDANLPALAAAVGRESAEVAA' A
#
# COMPACT_ATOMS: atom_id res chain seq x y z
N THR A 1 -13.81 -0.31 2.60
CA THR A 1 -12.50 -0.32 3.33
C THR A 1 -11.37 0.07 2.40
N VAL A 2 -10.50 0.99 2.81
CA VAL A 2 -9.28 1.36 2.07
C VAL A 2 -8.08 0.57 2.59
N ALA A 3 -7.26 0.01 1.71
CA ALA A 3 -6.08 -0.79 2.08
C ALA A 3 -4.84 -0.45 1.25
N VAL A 4 -3.66 -0.67 1.86
CA VAL A 4 -2.35 -0.61 1.21
C VAL A 4 -1.64 -1.93 1.47
N PRO A 5 -1.36 -2.75 0.44
CA PRO A 5 -0.58 -3.96 0.62
C PRO A 5 0.87 -3.62 0.93
N VAL A 6 1.47 -4.34 1.90
CA VAL A 6 2.85 -4.15 2.33
C VAL A 6 3.58 -5.51 2.31
N THR A 7 4.76 -5.55 1.71
CA THR A 7 5.63 -6.74 1.75
C THR A 7 7.07 -6.36 1.99
N VAL A 8 7.79 -7.18 2.76
CA VAL A 8 9.26 -7.15 2.86
C VAL A 8 9.80 -8.39 2.14
N ALA A 9 10.72 -8.18 1.20
CA ALA A 9 11.33 -9.22 0.39
C ALA A 9 12.82 -9.40 0.72
N ALA A 10 13.31 -10.64 0.65
CA ALA A 10 14.75 -10.90 0.78
C ALA A 10 15.56 -10.38 -0.42
N SER A 11 14.96 -10.33 -1.62
CA SER A 11 15.63 -9.95 -2.87
C SER A 11 14.72 -9.18 -3.82
N ALA A 12 15.29 -8.55 -4.85
CA ALA A 12 14.55 -7.65 -5.76
C ALA A 12 13.60 -8.39 -6.71
N GLU A 13 13.86 -9.67 -6.96
CA GLU A 13 13.06 -10.58 -7.79
C GLU A 13 11.64 -10.76 -7.21
N HIS A 14 11.48 -10.55 -5.91
CA HIS A 14 10.22 -10.70 -5.18
C HIS A 14 9.45 -9.38 -5.04
N ARG A 15 9.88 -8.30 -5.70
CA ARG A 15 9.25 -6.96 -5.60
C ARG A 15 7.77 -6.90 -6.01
N PHE A 16 7.30 -7.88 -6.78
CA PHE A 16 5.91 -7.92 -7.27
C PHE A 16 5.00 -8.83 -6.43
N LEU A 17 5.49 -9.43 -5.34
CA LEU A 17 4.68 -10.35 -4.52
C LEU A 17 3.41 -9.67 -3.99
N ALA A 18 3.49 -8.42 -3.54
CA ALA A 18 2.32 -7.68 -3.08
C ALA A 18 1.24 -7.59 -4.17
N ASP A 19 1.65 -7.29 -5.41
CA ASP A 19 0.73 -7.11 -6.53
C ASP A 19 0.19 -8.43 -7.08
N LEU A 20 1.00 -9.49 -7.02
CA LEU A 20 0.63 -10.81 -7.51
C LEU A 20 -0.22 -11.61 -6.50
N GLN A 21 -0.01 -11.41 -5.20
CA GLN A 21 -0.59 -12.27 -4.16
C GLN A 21 -1.58 -11.54 -3.25
N LEU A 22 -1.30 -10.29 -2.87
CA LEU A 22 -2.13 -9.56 -1.91
C LEU A 22 -3.19 -8.68 -2.57
N ARG A 23 -2.83 -7.93 -3.61
CA ARG A 23 -3.77 -7.05 -4.31
C ARG A 23 -5.01 -7.79 -4.84
N PRO A 24 -4.90 -8.97 -5.48
CA PRO A 24 -6.07 -9.69 -5.97
C PRO A 24 -7.00 -10.07 -4.81
N VAL A 25 -6.45 -10.68 -3.76
CA VAL A 25 -7.25 -11.11 -2.59
C VAL A 25 -7.94 -9.93 -1.91
N LEU A 26 -7.24 -8.82 -1.70
CA LEU A 26 -7.82 -7.63 -1.09
C LEU A 26 -8.92 -7.01 -1.95
N ALA A 27 -8.74 -6.98 -3.27
CA ALA A 27 -9.76 -6.50 -4.20
C ALA A 27 -11.03 -7.39 -4.16
N GLU A 28 -10.86 -8.71 -4.15
CA GLU A 28 -11.99 -9.66 -4.01
C GLU A 28 -12.73 -9.50 -2.67
N LEU A 29 -12.03 -9.10 -1.61
CA LEU A 29 -12.64 -8.78 -0.31
C LEU A 29 -13.30 -7.38 -0.27
N GLY A 30 -13.36 -6.68 -1.41
CA GLY A 30 -13.99 -5.37 -1.53
C GLY A 30 -13.12 -4.20 -1.03
N ALA A 31 -11.81 -4.39 -0.88
CA ALA A 31 -10.93 -3.30 -0.51
C ALA A 31 -10.67 -2.35 -1.69
N SER A 32 -10.68 -1.05 -1.42
CA SER A 32 -10.16 -0.04 -2.33
C SER A 32 -8.64 0.03 -2.21
N LEU A 33 -7.92 -0.06 -3.33
CA LEU A 33 -6.45 -0.06 -3.41
C LEU A 33 -5.94 1.12 -4.27
N PRO A 34 -6.14 2.37 -3.81
CA PRO A 34 -5.99 3.58 -4.63
C PRO A 34 -4.55 3.95 -5.00
N VAL A 35 -3.58 3.28 -4.37
CA VAL A 35 -2.15 3.55 -4.51
C VAL A 35 -1.38 2.25 -4.77
N PRO A 36 -0.15 2.31 -5.28
CA PRO A 36 0.72 1.14 -5.40
C PRO A 36 0.97 0.46 -4.05
N SER A 37 1.33 -0.82 -4.07
CA SER A 37 1.77 -1.52 -2.87
C SER A 37 3.08 -0.94 -2.33
N LEU A 38 3.30 -0.97 -1.02
CA LEU A 38 4.58 -0.65 -0.40
C LEU A 38 5.46 -1.91 -0.40
N THR A 39 6.51 -1.92 -1.21
CA THR A 39 7.41 -3.06 -1.36
C THR A 39 8.80 -2.67 -0.89
N LEU A 40 9.28 -3.38 0.14
CA LEU A 40 10.57 -3.14 0.79
C LEU A 40 11.46 -4.36 0.64
N ARG A 41 12.78 -4.18 0.76
CA ARG A 41 13.73 -5.27 0.92
C ARG A 41 14.28 -5.32 2.34
N GLU A 42 14.61 -6.49 2.83
CA GLU A 42 15.16 -6.67 4.18
C GLU A 42 16.42 -5.82 4.40
N LYS A 43 17.31 -5.75 3.41
CA LYS A 43 18.52 -4.91 3.44
C LYS A 43 18.25 -3.40 3.51
N GLU A 44 17.03 -2.96 3.21
CA GLU A 44 16.63 -1.56 3.19
C GLU A 44 16.02 -1.10 4.52
N LEU A 45 15.77 -2.02 5.46
CA LEU A 45 15.14 -1.71 6.74
C LEU A 45 15.99 -0.78 7.63
N GLY A 46 17.30 -0.70 7.39
CA GLY A 46 18.16 0.28 8.04
C GLY A 46 17.83 1.74 7.68
N ASP A 47 17.23 1.97 6.51
CA ASP A 47 16.85 3.28 5.98
C ASP A 47 15.32 3.45 5.93
N LEU A 48 14.58 2.69 6.76
CA LEU A 48 13.13 2.56 6.68
C LEU A 48 12.41 3.91 6.70
N ASP A 49 12.76 4.81 7.60
CA ASP A 49 12.10 6.11 7.74
C ASP A 49 12.16 6.93 6.46
N ALA A 50 13.32 6.94 5.78
CA ALA A 50 13.50 7.68 4.53
C ALA A 50 12.68 7.06 3.38
N LEU A 51 12.58 5.73 3.35
CA LEU A 51 11.79 5.00 2.35
C LEU A 51 10.30 5.21 2.54
N ILE A 52 9.83 5.16 3.80
CA ILE A 52 8.45 5.46 4.15
C ILE A 52 8.14 6.91 3.79
N ALA A 53 8.98 7.88 4.17
CA ALA A 53 8.79 9.29 3.83
C ALA A 53 8.63 9.50 2.32
N THR A 54 9.55 8.93 1.52
CA THR A 54 9.50 9.01 0.05
C THR A 54 8.19 8.42 -0.50
N TRP A 55 7.78 7.26 -0.01
CA TRP A 55 6.54 6.63 -0.46
C TRP A 55 5.31 7.43 -0.02
N THR A 56 5.30 7.96 1.21
CA THR A 56 4.17 8.74 1.73
C THR A 56 4.00 10.07 1.00
N ASP A 57 5.09 10.75 0.68
CA ASP A 57 5.06 12.02 -0.07
C ASP A 57 4.38 11.84 -1.43
N ALA A 58 4.58 10.68 -2.07
CA ALA A 58 3.98 10.35 -3.35
C ALA A 58 2.51 9.89 -3.26
N ASN A 59 2.10 9.25 -2.16
CA ASN A 59 0.85 8.46 -2.13
C ASN A 59 -0.20 8.94 -1.11
N LEU A 60 0.19 9.69 -0.08
CA LEU A 60 -0.74 10.15 0.96
C LEU A 60 -1.92 10.97 0.43
N PRO A 61 -1.77 11.90 -0.54
CA PRO A 61 -2.91 12.67 -1.04
C PRO A 61 -4.03 11.78 -1.61
N ALA A 62 -3.65 10.75 -2.39
CA ALA A 62 -4.61 9.81 -2.97
C ALA A 62 -5.25 8.90 -1.90
N LEU A 63 -4.46 8.46 -0.93
CA LEU A 63 -4.96 7.63 0.18
C LEU A 63 -5.94 8.42 1.08
N ALA A 64 -5.61 9.66 1.44
CA ALA A 64 -6.45 10.54 2.22
C ALA A 64 -7.79 10.82 1.51
N ALA A 65 -7.76 11.09 0.20
CA ALA A 65 -8.96 11.27 -0.58
C ALA A 65 -9.85 10.01 -0.61
N ALA A 66 -9.26 8.82 -0.68
CA ALA A 66 -10.01 7.56 -0.66
C ALA A 66 -10.66 7.30 0.71
N VAL A 67 -9.94 7.54 1.81
CA VAL A 67 -10.47 7.40 3.17
C VAL A 67 -11.60 8.39 3.43
N GLY A 68 -11.48 9.63 2.95
CA GLY A 68 -12.53 10.63 3.06
C GLY A 68 -13.83 10.24 2.35
N ARG A 69 -13.73 9.61 1.17
CA ARG A 69 -14.92 9.10 0.44
C ARG A 69 -15.61 7.95 1.17
N GLU A 70 -14.84 6.96 1.62
CA GLU A 70 -15.39 5.84 2.40
C GLU A 70 -16.12 6.33 3.66
N SER A 71 -15.52 7.29 4.37
CA SER A 71 -16.11 7.86 5.58
C SER A 71 -17.43 8.59 5.31
N ALA A 72 -17.56 9.22 4.14
CA ALA A 72 -18.79 9.87 3.71
C ALA A 72 -19.86 8.84 3.29
N GLU A 73 -19.48 7.72 2.68
CA GLU A 73 -20.38 6.64 2.27
C GLU A 73 -20.97 5.90 3.49
N VAL A 74 -20.19 5.66 4.53
CA VAL A 74 -20.67 5.04 5.79
C VAL A 74 -21.64 5.95 6.55
N ALA A 75 -21.56 7.27 6.36
CA ALA A 75 -22.40 8.24 7.06
C ALA A 75 -23.73 8.57 6.32
N ALA A 76 -23.91 8.08 5.10
CA ALA A 76 -25.10 8.28 4.26
C ALA A 76 -26.12 7.14 4.44
#